data_AF-A0A8B6C5P8-F1
#
_entry.id   AF-A0A8B6C5P8-F1
#
_cell.length_a   1.000
_cell.length_b   1.000
_cell.length_c   1.000
_cell.angle_alpha   90.00
_cell.angle_beta   90.00
_cell.angle_gamma   90.00
#
_symmetry.space_group_name_H-M   'P 1'
#
loop_
_entity.id
_entity.type
_entity.pdbx_description
1 polymer ?
#
loop_
_entity_poly.entity_id
_entity_poly.type
_entity_poly.pdbx_seq_one_letter_code
_entity_poly.pdbx_strand_id
1 'polypeptide(L)'
;MECADSLYCKDSLCSCKDIEYWNGSRCLKKKDSGTKCLESMECQETLYCARDICQCPATDFWNGSLCVLKTSLNGTCNSSIECDETLQCKDNRCVCCDTDYWDGKYCVERKGYNSSCSTHSECMKEYMCSDNRCDCPDTAYWNGQTCVQPTECEDFQSGVSGVYTVWPIGSPTHVKVYCVMKGGDKWTVIQRRHSGNVDFYKDWYQYKSGFGNVKSDHWIGNDNIHYVSSDGAHELRVELEDWNGQTAYAEYSTFSVGDESSKYVLTVSGYSGTAGDSLNHHNGYTFQTKDLNTGYASTCQGAWWYQDSCAYSNLNGKRTSNSWSGYRHRQRSQPTSMTWYHWKSQYIGLRESMMMIKRKYQKQ
;
A
#
# COMPACT_ATOMS: atom_id res chain seq x y z
N MET A 1 7.57 18.24 -81.81
CA MET A 1 7.79 16.80 -81.54
C MET A 1 6.48 16.30 -80.96
N GLU A 2 5.75 15.47 -81.70
CA GLU A 2 4.50 14.86 -81.20
C GLU A 2 4.86 13.55 -80.52
N CYS A 3 4.41 13.38 -79.28
CA CYS A 3 4.59 12.13 -78.54
C CYS A 3 3.60 11.07 -79.05
N ALA A 4 4.00 9.79 -78.99
CA ALA A 4 3.11 8.68 -79.32
C ALA A 4 1.87 8.64 -78.39
N ASP A 5 0.78 8.05 -78.87
CA ASP A 5 -0.47 7.91 -78.11
C ASP A 5 -0.21 7.38 -76.70
N SER A 6 -0.82 8.00 -75.69
CA SER A 6 -0.65 7.80 -74.23
C SER A 6 0.56 8.46 -73.54
N LEU A 7 1.47 9.12 -74.27
CA LEU A 7 2.57 9.92 -73.70
C LEU A 7 2.30 11.42 -73.83
N TYR A 8 2.84 12.25 -72.93
CA TYR A 8 2.85 13.71 -73.07
C TYR A 8 4.25 14.29 -72.97
N CYS A 9 4.41 15.48 -73.54
CA CYS A 9 5.67 16.21 -73.52
C CYS A 9 5.87 16.85 -72.14
N LYS A 10 6.94 16.46 -71.45
CA LYS A 10 7.42 17.04 -70.20
C LYS A 10 8.91 17.34 -70.37
N ASP A 11 9.32 18.59 -70.16
CA ASP A 11 10.72 19.03 -70.28
C ASP A 11 11.41 18.62 -71.59
N SER A 12 10.68 18.69 -72.71
CA SER A 12 11.12 18.29 -74.06
C SER A 12 11.37 16.77 -74.25
N LEU A 13 10.91 15.93 -73.32
CA LEU A 13 10.87 14.47 -73.43
C LEU A 13 9.43 13.96 -73.40
N CYS A 14 9.16 12.83 -74.09
CA CYS A 14 7.87 12.15 -74.01
C CYS A 14 7.85 11.22 -72.79
N SER A 15 6.89 11.41 -71.88
CA SER A 15 6.79 10.64 -70.62
C SER A 15 5.33 10.31 -70.25
N CYS A 16 5.16 9.31 -69.38
CA CYS A 16 3.87 8.95 -68.77
C CYS A 16 3.48 9.92 -67.65
N LYS A 17 2.18 10.02 -67.32
CA LYS A 17 1.69 10.99 -66.30
C LYS A 17 2.41 10.73 -65.00
N ASP A 18 2.51 11.75 -64.14
CA ASP A 18 3.22 11.61 -62.86
C ASP A 18 2.69 10.42 -62.02
N ILE A 19 1.40 10.08 -62.19
CA ILE A 19 0.69 8.95 -61.57
C ILE A 19 0.80 7.61 -62.35
N GLU A 20 1.57 7.57 -63.42
CA GLU A 20 1.73 6.44 -64.34
C GLU A 20 3.22 6.10 -64.55
N TYR A 21 3.49 4.88 -65.01
CA TYR A 21 4.81 4.41 -65.39
C TYR A 21 4.76 3.77 -66.78
N TRP A 22 5.89 3.82 -67.49
CA TRP A 22 6.04 3.20 -68.81
C TRP A 22 6.46 1.75 -68.67
N ASN A 23 5.68 0.80 -69.18
CA ASN A 23 6.02 -0.63 -69.10
C ASN A 23 6.81 -1.16 -70.33
N GLY A 24 7.31 -0.28 -71.20
CA GLY A 24 7.90 -0.65 -72.49
C GLY A 24 6.93 -0.58 -73.68
N SER A 25 5.63 -0.45 -73.43
CA SER A 25 4.59 -0.43 -74.49
C SER A 25 3.50 0.63 -74.31
N ARG A 26 3.07 0.90 -73.07
CA ARG A 26 2.04 1.89 -72.72
C ARG A 26 2.24 2.42 -71.31
N CYS A 27 1.60 3.55 -71.02
CA CYS A 27 1.51 4.07 -69.67
C CYS A 27 0.49 3.29 -68.82
N LEU A 28 0.90 2.86 -67.63
CA LEU A 28 0.07 2.15 -66.65
C LEU A 28 0.06 2.93 -65.34
N LYS A 29 -1.05 2.88 -64.58
CA LYS A 29 -1.10 3.50 -63.25
C LYS A 29 -0.03 2.92 -62.34
N LYS A 30 0.66 3.81 -61.61
CA LYS A 30 1.55 3.44 -60.51
C LYS A 30 0.76 2.70 -59.43
N LYS A 31 1.43 1.78 -58.75
CA LYS A 31 0.82 0.82 -57.83
C LYS A 31 0.97 1.27 -56.37
N ASP A 32 -0.05 0.97 -55.58
CA ASP A 32 -0.12 1.34 -54.16
C ASP A 32 0.76 0.45 -53.27
N SER A 33 0.95 0.87 -52.02
CA SER A 33 1.66 0.07 -51.01
C SER A 33 1.04 -1.33 -50.85
N GLY A 34 1.87 -2.37 -50.72
CA GLY A 34 1.43 -3.76 -50.56
C GLY A 34 1.12 -4.49 -51.88
N THR A 35 1.25 -3.84 -53.02
CA THR A 35 1.02 -4.44 -54.35
C THR A 35 2.31 -4.99 -54.97
N LYS A 36 2.19 -6.01 -55.84
CA LYS A 36 3.35 -6.62 -56.50
C LYS A 36 4.00 -5.68 -57.52
N CYS A 37 5.33 -5.63 -57.53
CA CYS A 37 6.14 -4.86 -58.49
C CYS A 37 7.36 -5.65 -58.95
N LEU A 38 7.98 -5.24 -60.05
CA LEU A 38 9.30 -5.73 -60.49
C LEU A 38 10.36 -4.62 -60.32
N GLU A 39 9.99 -3.38 -60.64
CA GLU A 39 10.87 -2.22 -60.51
C GLU A 39 10.21 -1.09 -59.70
N SER A 40 11.04 -0.26 -59.05
CA SER A 40 10.57 0.84 -58.19
C SER A 40 9.78 1.91 -58.94
N MET A 41 10.02 2.07 -60.25
CA MET A 41 9.25 3.02 -61.07
C MET A 41 7.77 2.64 -61.22
N GLU A 42 7.40 1.39 -60.94
CA GLU A 42 6.02 0.92 -60.96
C GLU A 42 5.21 1.39 -59.75
N CYS A 43 5.85 1.82 -58.67
CA CYS A 43 5.20 2.18 -57.41
C CYS A 43 4.81 3.67 -57.37
N GLN A 44 3.82 4.03 -56.55
CA GLN A 44 3.49 5.44 -56.27
C GLN A 44 4.69 6.21 -55.72
N GLU A 45 4.64 7.53 -55.82
CA GLU A 45 5.70 8.43 -55.37
C GLU A 45 6.05 8.16 -53.90
N THR A 46 7.34 8.18 -53.55
CA THR A 46 7.94 7.80 -52.25
C THR A 46 7.98 6.30 -51.89
N LEU A 47 7.28 5.42 -52.62
CA LEU A 47 7.42 3.96 -52.50
C LEU A 47 8.57 3.44 -53.38
N TYR A 48 9.14 2.29 -53.02
CA TYR A 48 10.07 1.55 -53.88
C TYR A 48 9.75 0.07 -53.89
N CYS A 49 10.22 -0.62 -54.92
CA CYS A 49 10.01 -2.05 -55.04
C CYS A 49 11.05 -2.80 -54.22
N ALA A 50 10.61 -3.52 -53.21
CA ALA A 50 11.47 -4.39 -52.42
C ALA A 50 10.77 -5.70 -52.12
N ARG A 51 11.49 -6.82 -52.34
CA ARG A 51 10.93 -8.19 -52.25
C ARG A 51 9.63 -8.32 -53.06
N ASP A 52 9.67 -7.81 -54.29
CA ASP A 52 8.56 -7.82 -55.26
C ASP A 52 7.28 -7.10 -54.80
N ILE A 53 7.36 -6.21 -53.81
CA ILE A 53 6.23 -5.44 -53.28
C ILE A 53 6.58 -3.96 -53.17
N CYS A 54 5.66 -3.08 -53.57
CA CYS A 54 5.77 -1.64 -53.36
C CYS A 54 5.62 -1.34 -51.86
N GLN A 55 6.64 -0.77 -51.24
CA GLN A 55 6.64 -0.46 -49.80
C GLN A 55 7.48 0.77 -49.48
N CYS A 56 7.28 1.33 -48.28
CA CYS A 56 8.05 2.46 -47.77
C CYS A 56 9.44 2.04 -47.29
N PRO A 57 10.38 3.01 -47.13
CA PRO A 57 11.64 2.75 -46.44
C PRO A 57 11.39 2.17 -45.06
N ALA A 58 12.32 1.38 -44.51
CA ALA A 58 12.12 0.76 -43.20
C ALA A 58 11.83 1.78 -42.07
N THR A 59 12.36 3.00 -42.22
CA THR A 59 12.17 4.16 -41.33
C THR A 59 10.83 4.85 -41.48
N ASP A 60 10.03 4.48 -42.47
CA ASP A 60 8.85 5.22 -42.90
C ASP A 60 7.63 4.29 -42.91
N PHE A 61 6.44 4.86 -42.85
CA PHE A 61 5.19 4.14 -43.04
C PHE A 61 4.31 4.84 -44.07
N TRP A 62 3.41 4.08 -44.69
CA TRP A 62 2.52 4.59 -45.73
C TRP A 62 1.26 5.16 -45.11
N ASN A 63 1.03 6.49 -45.22
CA ASN A 63 -0.18 7.13 -44.66
C ASN A 63 -1.40 7.09 -45.58
N GLY A 64 -1.34 6.34 -46.70
CA GLY A 64 -2.36 6.34 -47.74
C GLY A 64 -2.03 7.21 -48.95
N SER A 65 -1.07 8.13 -48.84
CA SER A 65 -0.62 9.01 -49.94
C SER A 65 0.89 9.08 -50.11
N LEU A 66 1.67 9.07 -49.02
CA LEU A 66 3.11 9.25 -49.00
C LEU A 66 3.76 8.37 -47.92
N CYS A 67 5.02 8.01 -48.12
CA CYS A 67 5.89 7.51 -47.07
C CYS A 67 6.30 8.66 -46.16
N VAL A 68 6.01 8.51 -44.87
CA VAL A 68 6.30 9.48 -43.82
C VAL A 68 7.11 8.81 -42.72
N LEU A 69 8.07 9.55 -42.15
CA LEU A 69 8.95 9.03 -41.10
C LEU A 69 8.15 8.50 -39.90
N LYS A 70 8.51 7.30 -39.45
CA LYS A 70 8.09 6.79 -38.13
C LYS A 70 8.71 7.66 -37.04
N THR A 71 7.95 7.94 -36.00
CA THR A 71 8.43 8.80 -34.91
C THR A 71 8.97 7.98 -33.74
N SER A 72 10.01 8.51 -33.10
CA SER A 72 10.72 7.86 -31.99
C SER A 72 10.00 8.06 -30.65
N LEU A 73 10.56 7.52 -29.56
CA LEU A 73 10.00 7.64 -28.21
C LEU A 73 9.63 9.09 -27.87
N ASN A 74 8.43 9.28 -27.33
CA ASN A 74 7.78 10.58 -27.03
C ASN A 74 7.44 11.46 -28.24
N GLY A 75 7.70 10.99 -29.46
CA GLY A 75 7.25 11.62 -30.69
C GLY A 75 5.72 11.67 -30.78
N THR A 76 5.20 12.66 -31.49
CA THR A 76 3.75 12.81 -31.70
C THR A 76 3.26 11.79 -32.72
N CYS A 77 2.20 11.06 -32.39
CA CYS A 77 1.55 10.11 -33.29
C CYS A 77 0.08 10.42 -33.47
N ASN A 78 -0.47 10.07 -34.63
CA ASN A 78 -1.88 10.21 -35.00
C ASN A 78 -2.19 9.35 -36.24
N SER A 79 -3.34 9.53 -36.90
CA SER A 79 -3.68 8.79 -38.13
C SER A 79 -2.71 8.96 -39.30
N SER A 80 -1.87 9.99 -39.25
CA SER A 80 -0.88 10.37 -40.27
C SER A 80 0.56 10.32 -39.75
N ILE A 81 0.80 9.89 -38.50
CA ILE A 81 2.14 9.69 -37.94
C ILE A 81 2.15 8.42 -37.08
N GLU A 82 2.87 7.39 -37.52
CA GLU A 82 3.04 6.11 -36.83
C GLU A 82 4.33 6.10 -35.99
N CYS A 83 4.34 5.26 -34.96
CA CYS A 83 5.50 5.06 -34.10
C CYS A 83 6.50 4.08 -34.72
N ASP A 84 7.76 4.13 -34.27
CA ASP A 84 8.73 3.07 -34.54
C ASP A 84 8.20 1.69 -34.07
N GLU A 85 8.69 0.60 -34.66
CA GLU A 85 8.07 -0.74 -34.58
C GLU A 85 7.87 -1.28 -33.16
N THR A 86 8.71 -0.88 -32.21
CA THR A 86 8.60 -1.34 -30.82
C THR A 86 7.71 -0.43 -29.95
N LEU A 87 7.16 0.65 -30.51
CA LEU A 87 6.41 1.68 -29.81
C LEU A 87 4.93 1.65 -30.19
N GLN A 88 4.08 2.06 -29.26
CA GLN A 88 2.63 2.17 -29.45
C GLN A 88 2.20 3.63 -29.35
N CYS A 89 1.20 4.01 -30.16
CA CYS A 89 0.58 5.32 -30.05
C CYS A 89 -0.45 5.34 -28.92
N LYS A 90 -0.12 6.00 -27.81
CA LYS A 90 -1.00 6.18 -26.64
C LYS A 90 -1.05 7.67 -26.32
N ASP A 91 -2.26 8.23 -26.23
CA ASP A 91 -2.49 9.65 -25.94
C ASP A 91 -1.71 10.61 -26.87
N ASN A 92 -1.71 10.33 -28.17
CA ASN A 92 -0.97 11.05 -29.22
C ASN A 92 0.57 11.06 -29.04
N ARG A 93 1.12 10.12 -28.25
CA ARG A 93 2.56 9.93 -28.11
C ARG A 93 2.99 8.49 -28.32
N CYS A 94 4.18 8.34 -28.89
CA CYS A 94 4.83 7.04 -29.02
C CYS A 94 5.51 6.64 -27.71
N VAL A 95 5.02 5.56 -27.11
CA VAL A 95 5.50 5.03 -25.84
C VAL A 95 5.67 3.52 -25.91
N CYS A 96 6.46 2.95 -25.01
CA CYS A 96 6.49 1.50 -24.87
C CYS A 96 5.16 0.96 -24.34
N CYS A 97 4.89 -0.32 -24.58
CA CYS A 97 3.78 -1.03 -23.94
C CYS A 97 3.88 -0.92 -22.41
N ASP A 98 2.77 -1.09 -21.70
CA ASP A 98 2.76 -1.03 -20.24
C ASP A 98 3.63 -2.12 -19.58
N THR A 99 3.89 -3.22 -20.30
CA THR A 99 4.77 -4.34 -19.92
C THR A 99 6.25 -4.10 -20.20
N ASP A 100 6.60 -3.02 -20.91
CA ASP A 100 7.93 -2.82 -21.46
C ASP A 100 8.59 -1.55 -20.89
N TYR A 101 9.90 -1.46 -21.06
CA TYR A 101 10.70 -0.29 -20.76
C TYR A 101 11.62 0.06 -21.92
N TRP A 102 12.04 1.32 -21.98
CA TRP A 102 12.97 1.78 -23.00
C TRP A 102 14.42 1.52 -22.55
N ASP A 103 15.17 0.72 -23.32
CA ASP A 103 16.58 0.40 -23.02
C ASP A 103 17.58 1.44 -23.56
N GLY A 104 17.07 2.50 -24.21
CA GLY A 104 17.87 3.49 -24.95
C GLY A 104 17.70 3.39 -26.46
N LYS A 105 17.18 2.27 -26.97
CA LYS A 105 17.04 2.00 -28.42
C LYS A 105 15.75 1.26 -28.79
N TYR A 106 15.28 0.34 -27.95
CA TYR A 106 14.09 -0.47 -28.19
C TYR A 106 13.24 -0.55 -26.92
N CYS A 107 11.96 -0.87 -27.10
CA CYS A 107 11.12 -1.32 -25.98
C CYS A 107 11.40 -2.78 -25.68
N VAL A 108 11.74 -3.07 -24.43
CA VAL A 108 12.14 -4.39 -23.95
C VAL A 108 11.21 -4.77 -22.79
N GLU A 109 10.83 -6.04 -22.73
CA GLU A 109 9.96 -6.56 -21.67
C GLU A 109 10.56 -6.30 -20.28
N ARG A 110 9.70 -5.86 -19.36
CA ARG A 110 10.07 -5.66 -17.96
C ARG A 110 10.29 -6.98 -17.25
N LYS A 111 11.22 -6.97 -16.32
CA LYS A 111 11.68 -8.15 -15.59
C LYS A 111 10.88 -8.33 -14.29
N GLY A 112 10.54 -9.57 -13.99
CA GLY A 112 9.83 -9.96 -12.78
C GLY A 112 10.72 -10.02 -11.54
N TYR A 113 10.12 -10.39 -10.41
CA TYR A 113 10.79 -10.53 -9.11
C TYR A 113 12.10 -11.34 -9.19
N ASN A 114 13.12 -10.90 -8.45
CA ASN A 114 14.46 -11.47 -8.34
C ASN A 114 15.25 -11.55 -9.68
N SER A 115 14.79 -10.89 -10.74
CA SER A 115 15.54 -10.79 -11.99
C SER A 115 16.65 -9.75 -11.90
N SER A 116 17.77 -9.95 -12.59
CA SER A 116 18.87 -8.98 -12.62
C SER A 116 18.47 -7.68 -13.31
N CYS A 117 18.76 -6.55 -12.66
CA CYS A 117 18.48 -5.20 -13.17
C CYS A 117 19.66 -4.27 -12.92
N SER A 118 19.77 -3.21 -13.72
CA SER A 118 20.70 -2.10 -13.50
C SER A 118 19.96 -0.80 -13.13
N THR A 119 18.72 -0.66 -13.61
CA THR A 119 17.86 0.51 -13.39
C THR A 119 16.46 0.10 -12.98
N HIS A 120 15.76 0.97 -12.25
CA HIS A 120 14.37 0.72 -11.82
C HIS A 120 13.42 0.47 -13.01
N SER A 121 13.65 1.14 -14.14
CA SER A 121 12.82 0.97 -15.34
C SER A 121 12.82 -0.44 -15.90
N GLU A 122 13.88 -1.24 -15.66
CA GLU A 122 13.96 -2.62 -16.14
C GLU A 122 12.97 -3.56 -15.45
N CYS A 123 12.47 -3.19 -14.29
CA CYS A 123 11.58 -4.05 -13.49
C CYS A 123 10.11 -3.79 -13.82
N MET A 124 9.25 -4.78 -13.54
CA MET A 124 7.80 -4.57 -13.55
C MET A 124 7.43 -3.41 -12.60
N LYS A 125 6.35 -2.69 -12.90
CA LYS A 125 6.01 -1.42 -12.22
C LYS A 125 5.84 -1.55 -10.70
N GLU A 126 5.52 -2.74 -10.21
CA GLU A 126 5.40 -3.04 -8.78
C GLU A 126 6.74 -3.32 -8.06
N TYR A 127 7.86 -3.41 -8.79
CA TYR A 127 9.19 -3.74 -8.26
C TYR A 127 10.17 -2.58 -8.42
N MET A 128 11.14 -2.50 -7.52
CA MET A 128 12.28 -1.60 -7.58
C MET A 128 13.56 -2.36 -7.90
N CYS A 129 14.51 -1.71 -8.58
CA CYS A 129 15.84 -2.28 -8.73
C CYS A 129 16.65 -2.02 -7.46
N SER A 130 16.81 -3.03 -6.61
CA SER A 130 17.55 -2.99 -5.37
C SER A 130 18.61 -4.09 -5.38
N ASP A 131 19.85 -3.77 -4.99
CA ASP A 131 20.98 -4.71 -5.02
C ASP A 131 21.13 -5.48 -6.36
N ASN A 132 20.94 -4.76 -7.48
CA ASN A 132 20.96 -5.29 -8.85
C ASN A 132 19.90 -6.38 -9.12
N ARG A 133 18.82 -6.42 -8.34
CA ARG A 133 17.68 -7.33 -8.49
C ARG A 133 16.36 -6.57 -8.45
N CYS A 134 15.39 -7.01 -9.24
CA CYS A 134 14.02 -6.53 -9.12
C CYS A 134 13.42 -7.07 -7.82
N ASP A 135 13.21 -6.21 -6.85
CA ASP A 135 12.72 -6.56 -5.51
C ASP A 135 11.51 -5.68 -5.15
N CYS A 136 10.86 -5.99 -4.05
CA CYS A 136 9.78 -5.15 -3.54
C CYS A 136 10.30 -3.75 -3.16
N PRO A 137 9.47 -2.71 -3.28
CA PRO A 137 9.77 -1.40 -2.70
C PRO A 137 10.03 -1.51 -1.20
N ASP A 138 10.78 -0.58 -0.61
CA ASP A 138 11.12 -0.56 0.83
C ASP A 138 9.91 -0.61 1.79
N THR A 139 8.70 -0.34 1.27
CA THR A 139 7.44 -0.36 2.03
C THR A 139 6.68 -1.68 1.93
N ALA A 140 7.21 -2.67 1.22
CA ALA A 140 6.57 -3.95 0.95
C ALA A 140 7.57 -5.10 1.07
N TYR A 141 7.05 -6.31 1.21
CA TYR A 141 7.84 -7.55 1.20
C TYR A 141 7.23 -8.56 0.25
N TRP A 142 8.07 -9.50 -0.19
CA TRP A 142 7.63 -10.60 -1.04
C TRP A 142 6.96 -11.70 -0.22
N ASN A 143 5.69 -12.00 -0.49
CA ASN A 143 4.96 -13.07 0.20
C ASN A 143 5.07 -14.45 -0.48
N GLY A 144 5.90 -14.58 -1.51
CA GLY A 144 5.97 -15.78 -2.36
C GLY A 144 5.27 -15.65 -3.71
N GLN A 145 4.40 -14.63 -3.88
CA GLN A 145 3.62 -14.42 -5.10
C GLN A 145 3.62 -12.97 -5.59
N THR A 146 3.54 -11.99 -4.68
CA THR A 146 3.54 -10.57 -5.02
C THR A 146 4.13 -9.74 -3.88
N CYS A 147 4.43 -8.47 -4.16
CA CYS A 147 4.82 -7.51 -3.15
C CYS A 147 3.60 -7.04 -2.37
N VAL A 148 3.61 -7.26 -1.06
CA VAL A 148 2.54 -6.86 -0.16
C VAL A 148 3.06 -5.95 0.93
N GLN A 149 2.25 -4.98 1.34
CA GLN A 149 2.59 -4.09 2.45
C GLN A 149 2.33 -4.81 3.78
N PRO A 150 3.19 -4.62 4.79
CA PRO A 150 2.97 -5.20 6.11
C PRO A 150 1.75 -4.55 6.76
N THR A 151 0.81 -5.37 7.19
CA THR A 151 -0.45 -4.95 7.84
C THR A 151 -0.27 -4.77 9.35
N GLU A 152 0.73 -5.44 9.93
CA GLU A 152 1.08 -5.41 11.35
C GLU A 152 2.57 -5.75 11.58
N CYS A 153 3.01 -5.77 12.84
CA CYS A 153 4.40 -6.07 13.18
C CYS A 153 4.82 -7.53 12.86
N GLU A 154 3.89 -8.48 12.87
CA GLU A 154 4.14 -9.90 12.60
C GLU A 154 4.62 -10.16 11.17
N ASP A 155 4.19 -9.33 10.22
CA ASP A 155 4.50 -9.44 8.78
C ASP A 155 5.97 -9.12 8.44
N PHE A 156 6.70 -8.41 9.32
CA PHE A 156 8.10 -8.09 9.06
C PHE A 156 8.98 -9.32 9.24
N GLN A 157 9.69 -9.76 8.19
CA GLN A 157 10.51 -10.99 8.26
C GLN A 157 11.59 -10.96 9.35
N SER A 158 12.24 -9.82 9.53
CA SER A 158 13.26 -9.61 10.55
C SER A 158 13.28 -8.14 10.97
N GLY A 159 13.90 -7.85 12.12
CA GLY A 159 14.03 -6.49 12.60
C GLY A 159 14.37 -6.42 14.08
N VAL A 160 14.64 -5.21 14.54
CA VAL A 160 14.79 -4.88 15.96
C VAL A 160 13.56 -4.13 16.45
N SER A 161 13.30 -4.16 17.76
CA SER A 161 12.20 -3.38 18.33
C SER A 161 12.34 -1.89 18.00
N GLY A 162 11.28 -1.29 17.50
CA GLY A 162 11.37 0.04 16.89
C GLY A 162 10.05 0.53 16.30
N VAL A 163 10.10 1.67 15.62
CA VAL A 163 8.93 2.24 14.95
C VAL A 163 8.90 1.75 13.51
N TYR A 164 7.77 1.18 13.13
CA TYR A 164 7.51 0.69 11.77
C TYR A 164 6.25 1.35 11.24
N THR A 165 6.13 1.37 9.92
CA THR A 165 4.90 1.77 9.23
C THR A 165 4.18 0.52 8.79
N VAL A 166 2.88 0.44 9.08
CA VAL A 166 2.00 -0.67 8.68
C VAL A 166 0.80 -0.15 7.90
N TRP A 167 0.20 -1.00 7.09
CA TRP A 167 -0.97 -0.74 6.24
C TRP A 167 -2.10 -1.72 6.60
N PRO A 168 -2.79 -1.53 7.75
CA PRO A 168 -3.85 -2.42 8.17
C PRO A 168 -4.96 -2.53 7.13
N ILE A 169 -5.49 -3.73 6.91
CA ILE A 169 -6.53 -3.98 5.91
C ILE A 169 -7.78 -3.16 6.23
N GLY A 170 -8.34 -2.48 5.22
CA GLY A 170 -9.53 -1.64 5.37
C GLY A 170 -9.25 -0.25 5.94
N SER A 171 -8.04 0.02 6.43
CA SER A 171 -7.64 1.36 6.86
C SER A 171 -7.49 2.29 5.65
N PRO A 172 -8.00 3.54 5.72
CA PRO A 172 -7.80 4.52 4.66
C PRO A 172 -6.35 5.03 4.57
N THR A 173 -5.54 4.83 5.60
CA THR A 173 -4.16 5.32 5.69
C THR A 173 -3.23 4.34 6.39
N HIS A 174 -1.93 4.48 6.13
CA HIS A 174 -0.89 3.78 6.88
C HIS A 174 -0.73 4.36 8.29
N VAL A 175 -0.24 3.54 9.22
CA VAL A 175 -0.11 3.88 10.63
C VAL A 175 1.33 3.59 11.07
N LYS A 176 1.91 4.50 11.86
CA LYS A 176 3.17 4.24 12.56
C LYS A 176 2.88 3.53 13.86
N VAL A 177 3.52 2.39 14.09
CA VAL A 177 3.37 1.57 15.30
C VAL A 177 4.73 1.26 15.91
N TYR A 178 4.76 0.93 17.19
CA TYR A 178 5.96 0.39 17.81
C TYR A 178 5.88 -1.14 17.79
N CYS A 179 6.85 -1.77 17.15
CA CYS A 179 6.99 -3.22 17.12
C CYS A 179 7.94 -3.68 18.21
N VAL A 180 7.52 -4.66 19.01
CA VAL A 180 8.39 -5.39 19.93
C VAL A 180 8.80 -6.70 19.26
N MET A 181 10.05 -6.77 18.81
CA MET A 181 10.65 -7.95 18.18
C MET A 181 11.41 -8.74 19.23
N LYS A 182 10.89 -9.88 19.70
CA LYS A 182 11.53 -10.68 20.77
C LYS A 182 11.32 -12.18 20.58
N GLY A 183 12.41 -12.93 20.44
CA GLY A 183 12.37 -14.40 20.47
C GLY A 183 11.55 -15.03 19.35
N GLY A 184 11.43 -14.36 18.20
CA GLY A 184 10.59 -14.78 17.07
C GLY A 184 9.21 -14.13 17.04
N ASP A 185 8.69 -13.68 18.20
CA ASP A 185 7.43 -12.96 18.28
C ASP A 185 7.59 -11.48 17.91
N LYS A 186 6.60 -10.92 17.21
CA LYS A 186 6.61 -9.53 16.78
C LYS A 186 5.27 -8.88 17.12
N TRP A 187 5.27 -8.12 18.20
CA TRP A 187 4.05 -7.56 18.73
C TRP A 187 3.83 -6.11 18.30
N THR A 188 2.61 -5.78 17.91
CA THR A 188 2.16 -4.41 17.64
C THR A 188 1.69 -3.76 18.95
N VAL A 189 2.42 -2.77 19.46
CA VAL A 189 2.04 -2.04 20.67
C VAL A 189 0.89 -1.09 20.35
N ILE A 190 -0.25 -1.27 21.02
CA ILE A 190 -1.46 -0.45 20.84
C ILE A 190 -1.61 0.63 21.92
N GLN A 191 -1.01 0.39 23.08
CA GLN A 191 -1.01 1.31 24.22
C GLN A 191 0.30 1.16 24.98
N ARG A 192 0.93 2.28 25.35
CA ARG A 192 2.07 2.29 26.28
C ARG A 192 1.96 3.44 27.29
N ARG A 193 2.19 3.14 28.57
CA ARG A 193 2.39 4.09 29.68
C ARG A 193 3.74 3.80 30.33
N HIS A 194 4.66 4.75 30.26
CA HIS A 194 6.00 4.59 30.86
C HIS A 194 6.50 5.88 31.50
N SER A 195 6.45 7.00 30.78
CA SER A 195 7.03 8.29 31.19
C SER A 195 6.07 9.15 32.02
N GLY A 196 4.77 9.07 31.76
CA GLY A 196 3.73 9.94 32.35
C GLY A 196 3.62 11.32 31.74
N ASN A 197 4.31 11.57 30.62
CA ASN A 197 4.35 12.88 29.97
C ASN A 197 3.16 13.15 29.05
N VAL A 198 2.37 12.12 28.75
CA VAL A 198 1.18 12.22 27.92
C VAL A 198 -0.04 12.08 28.81
N ASP A 199 -0.94 13.05 28.73
CA ASP A 199 -2.25 13.01 29.37
C ASP A 199 -3.19 12.08 28.58
N PHE A 200 -3.76 11.09 29.24
CA PHE A 200 -4.69 10.11 28.65
C PHE A 200 -6.15 10.48 28.91
N TYR A 201 -6.44 11.58 29.61
CA TYR A 201 -7.81 12.07 29.79
C TYR A 201 -8.29 12.86 28.56
N LYS A 202 -8.35 12.15 27.43
CA LYS A 202 -8.67 12.66 26.09
C LYS A 202 -10.14 12.46 25.72
N ASP A 203 -10.57 13.20 24.69
CA ASP A 203 -11.93 13.13 24.13
C ASP A 203 -12.08 11.97 23.11
N TRP A 204 -13.30 11.78 22.60
CA TRP A 204 -13.64 10.72 21.64
C TRP A 204 -12.79 10.79 20.38
N TYR A 205 -12.67 11.99 19.81
CA TYR A 205 -11.95 12.20 18.55
C TYR A 205 -10.46 11.85 18.70
N GLN A 206 -9.85 12.24 19.82
CA GLN A 206 -8.46 11.91 20.13
C GLN A 206 -8.28 10.40 20.35
N TYR A 207 -9.19 9.73 21.05
CA TYR A 207 -9.12 8.27 21.21
C TYR A 207 -9.37 7.52 19.91
N LYS A 208 -10.23 8.04 19.03
CA LYS A 208 -10.48 7.52 17.69
C LYS A 208 -9.21 7.58 16.82
N SER A 209 -8.61 8.77 16.72
CA SER A 209 -7.44 9.03 15.85
C SER A 209 -6.10 8.57 16.43
N GLY A 210 -6.00 8.48 17.75
CA GLY A 210 -4.77 8.18 18.47
C GLY A 210 -4.02 9.44 18.92
N PHE A 211 -3.14 9.26 19.91
CA PHE A 211 -2.36 10.36 20.49
C PHE A 211 -1.07 9.86 21.16
N GLY A 212 -0.17 10.80 21.44
CA GLY A 212 1.11 10.53 22.10
C GLY A 212 2.23 10.25 21.10
N ASN A 213 3.27 9.56 21.55
CA ASN A 213 4.42 9.20 20.73
C ASN A 213 4.64 7.69 20.81
N VAL A 214 4.61 7.02 19.66
CA VAL A 214 4.76 5.56 19.58
C VAL A 214 6.08 5.04 20.19
N LYS A 215 7.12 5.88 20.28
CA LYS A 215 8.37 5.53 20.99
C LYS A 215 8.25 5.55 22.52
N SER A 216 7.22 6.20 23.06
CA SER A 216 6.96 6.36 24.51
C SER A 216 5.47 6.19 24.81
N ASP A 217 4.87 7.14 25.53
CA ASP A 217 3.48 7.05 25.97
C ASP A 217 2.53 7.34 24.81
N HIS A 218 1.63 6.41 24.50
CA HIS A 218 0.68 6.59 23.39
C HIS A 218 -0.53 5.65 23.47
N TRP A 219 -1.55 6.03 22.71
CA TRP A 219 -2.68 5.20 22.29
C TRP A 219 -2.74 5.27 20.77
N ILE A 220 -2.68 4.13 20.06
CA ILE A 220 -2.56 4.17 18.59
C ILE A 220 -3.82 4.64 17.88
N GLY A 221 -4.96 4.71 18.57
CA GLY A 221 -6.26 5.12 18.00
C GLY A 221 -7.22 3.95 17.84
N ASN A 222 -8.49 4.13 18.21
CA ASN A 222 -9.48 3.07 18.18
C ASN A 222 -9.75 2.57 16.75
N ASP A 223 -9.74 3.47 15.75
CA ASP A 223 -9.84 3.06 14.34
C ASP A 223 -8.68 2.13 13.98
N ASN A 224 -7.46 2.50 14.37
CA ASN A 224 -6.27 1.72 14.06
C ASN A 224 -6.26 0.37 14.80
N ILE A 225 -6.71 0.32 16.06
CA ILE A 225 -6.84 -0.94 16.81
C ILE A 225 -7.90 -1.83 16.15
N HIS A 226 -9.03 -1.27 15.71
CA HIS A 226 -10.05 -2.01 14.98
C HIS A 226 -9.48 -2.62 13.70
N TYR A 227 -8.83 -1.83 12.84
CA TYR A 227 -8.29 -2.34 11.57
C TYR A 227 -7.23 -3.42 11.77
N VAL A 228 -6.30 -3.23 12.71
CA VAL A 228 -5.27 -4.24 12.99
C VAL A 228 -5.92 -5.51 13.55
N SER A 229 -6.80 -5.40 14.56
CA SER A 229 -7.37 -6.58 15.24
C SER A 229 -8.50 -7.29 14.48
N SER A 230 -8.99 -6.73 13.38
CA SER A 230 -10.08 -7.33 12.58
C SER A 230 -9.57 -8.31 11.51
N ASP A 231 -8.28 -8.30 11.21
CA ASP A 231 -7.69 -9.17 10.19
C ASP A 231 -7.35 -10.57 10.75
N GLY A 232 -8.39 -11.37 10.93
CA GLY A 232 -8.26 -12.72 11.51
C GLY A 232 -8.12 -12.72 13.03
N ALA A 233 -7.76 -13.87 13.59
CA ALA A 233 -7.67 -14.05 15.03
C ALA A 233 -6.43 -13.35 15.60
N HIS A 234 -6.63 -12.49 16.59
CA HIS A 234 -5.55 -11.79 17.29
C HIS A 234 -5.52 -12.18 18.76
N GLU A 235 -4.32 -12.18 19.33
CA GLU A 235 -4.12 -12.26 20.78
C GLU A 235 -3.62 -10.94 21.34
N LEU A 236 -3.96 -10.68 22.60
CA LEU A 236 -3.55 -9.51 23.35
C LEU A 236 -2.63 -9.94 24.48
N ARG A 237 -1.50 -9.26 24.63
CA ARG A 237 -0.64 -9.31 25.81
C ARG A 237 -0.62 -7.95 26.50
N VAL A 238 -0.85 -7.97 27.81
CA VAL A 238 -0.78 -6.81 28.69
C VAL A 238 0.37 -7.04 29.67
N GLU A 239 1.34 -6.13 29.70
CA GLU A 239 2.43 -6.12 30.66
C GLU A 239 2.25 -4.96 31.65
N LEU A 240 2.48 -5.23 32.93
CA LEU A 240 2.24 -4.31 34.04
C LEU A 240 3.47 -4.22 34.94
N GLU A 241 3.76 -3.02 35.46
CA GLU A 241 4.75 -2.80 36.53
C GLU A 241 4.17 -1.88 37.63
N ASP A 242 4.42 -2.20 38.89
CA ASP A 242 4.09 -1.32 40.02
C ASP A 242 5.24 -0.38 40.40
N TRP A 243 5.00 0.52 41.35
CA TRP A 243 6.03 1.46 41.82
C TRP A 243 7.16 0.83 42.64
N ASN A 244 7.05 -0.46 42.98
CA ASN A 244 8.10 -1.24 43.63
C ASN A 244 8.91 -2.10 42.64
N GLY A 245 8.65 -1.97 41.33
CA GLY A 245 9.33 -2.73 40.29
C GLY A 245 8.87 -4.19 40.16
N GLN A 246 7.76 -4.57 40.79
CA GLN A 246 7.16 -5.89 40.58
C GLN A 246 6.41 -5.88 39.24
N THR A 247 6.45 -6.99 38.52
CA THR A 247 5.80 -7.11 37.21
C THR A 247 4.78 -8.24 37.18
N ALA A 248 3.80 -8.12 36.30
CA ALA A 248 2.87 -9.18 35.95
C ALA A 248 2.37 -9.01 34.53
N TYR A 249 1.75 -10.06 33.99
CA TYR A 249 1.16 -10.02 32.66
C TYR A 249 -0.20 -10.69 32.61
N ALA A 250 -1.02 -10.27 31.65
CA ALA A 250 -2.26 -10.91 31.25
C ALA A 250 -2.21 -11.16 29.74
N GLU A 251 -2.59 -12.35 29.32
CA GLU A 251 -2.69 -12.74 27.92
C GLU A 251 -4.11 -13.19 27.62
N TYR A 252 -4.62 -12.81 26.45
CA TYR A 252 -5.93 -13.21 25.95
C TYR A 252 -5.74 -13.81 24.56
N SER A 253 -6.10 -15.08 24.39
CA SER A 253 -5.95 -15.77 23.11
C SER A 253 -6.86 -15.25 21.99
N THR A 254 -7.83 -14.41 22.36
CA THR A 254 -8.74 -13.70 21.45
C THR A 254 -8.82 -12.25 21.91
N PHE A 255 -8.61 -11.33 20.98
CA PHE A 255 -8.80 -9.90 21.16
C PHE A 255 -9.31 -9.27 19.87
N SER A 256 -10.36 -8.47 19.94
CA SER A 256 -10.74 -7.55 18.87
C SER A 256 -11.47 -6.33 19.41
N VAL A 257 -11.45 -5.27 18.61
CA VAL A 257 -12.20 -4.04 18.86
C VAL A 257 -13.11 -3.79 17.67
N GLY A 258 -14.41 -3.57 17.93
CA GLY A 258 -15.38 -3.21 16.89
C GLY A 258 -15.08 -1.87 16.22
N ASP A 259 -15.81 -1.55 15.17
CA ASP A 259 -15.71 -0.26 14.48
C ASP A 259 -16.36 0.89 15.26
N GLU A 260 -16.35 2.11 14.71
CA GLU A 260 -17.01 3.25 15.36
C GLU A 260 -18.53 3.09 15.47
N SER A 261 -19.18 2.41 14.50
CA SER A 261 -20.64 2.24 14.49
C SER A 261 -21.12 1.39 15.67
N SER A 262 -20.32 0.39 16.06
CA SER A 262 -20.50 -0.40 17.27
C SER A 262 -19.96 0.29 18.54
N LYS A 263 -19.38 1.49 18.43
CA LYS A 263 -18.70 2.22 19.53
C LYS A 263 -17.51 1.45 20.09
N TYR A 264 -16.73 0.84 19.21
CA TYR A 264 -15.49 0.13 19.54
C TYR A 264 -15.67 -0.94 20.62
N VAL A 265 -16.68 -1.80 20.49
CA VAL A 265 -16.93 -2.88 21.47
C VAL A 265 -15.70 -3.76 21.63
N LEU A 266 -15.32 -4.04 22.89
CA LEU A 266 -14.25 -4.98 23.22
C LEU A 266 -14.72 -6.42 23.10
N THR A 267 -13.94 -7.28 22.47
CA THR A 267 -14.08 -8.73 22.55
C THR A 267 -12.79 -9.34 23.07
N VAL A 268 -12.85 -10.06 24.20
CA VAL A 268 -11.70 -10.81 24.74
C VAL A 268 -12.11 -12.19 25.24
N SER A 269 -11.21 -13.18 25.13
CA SER A 269 -11.40 -14.51 25.71
C SER A 269 -10.07 -15.27 25.84
N GLY A 270 -10.12 -16.41 26.54
CA GLY A 270 -8.96 -17.31 26.69
C GLY A 270 -7.84 -16.70 27.52
N TYR A 271 -8.20 -16.15 28.69
CA TYR A 271 -7.26 -15.55 29.61
C TYR A 271 -6.19 -16.53 30.10
N SER A 272 -4.96 -16.04 30.22
CA SER A 272 -3.87 -16.66 30.98
C SER A 272 -2.92 -15.58 31.54
N GLY A 273 -2.01 -15.96 32.43
CA GLY A 273 -0.98 -15.07 32.97
C GLY A 273 -1.01 -14.94 34.50
N THR A 274 -0.29 -13.95 35.01
CA THR A 274 -0.03 -13.77 36.45
C THR A 274 -0.71 -12.54 37.06
N ALA A 275 -1.30 -11.67 36.23
CA ALA A 275 -1.94 -10.43 36.68
C ALA A 275 -3.40 -10.60 37.13
N GLY A 276 -3.98 -11.81 37.03
CA GLY A 276 -5.42 -12.02 37.15
C GLY A 276 -6.24 -11.37 36.02
N ASP A 277 -7.48 -11.82 35.84
CA ASP A 277 -8.32 -11.43 34.70
C ASP A 277 -9.19 -10.20 34.99
N SER A 278 -8.58 -9.01 34.98
CA SER A 278 -9.33 -7.77 35.19
C SER A 278 -10.07 -7.28 33.96
N LEU A 279 -9.71 -7.74 32.75
CA LEU A 279 -10.31 -7.26 31.51
C LEU A 279 -11.61 -7.98 31.16
N ASN A 280 -11.81 -9.22 31.62
CA ASN A 280 -13.02 -10.00 31.27
C ASN A 280 -14.32 -9.33 31.71
N HIS A 281 -14.33 -8.57 32.82
CA HIS A 281 -15.50 -7.78 33.18
C HIS A 281 -15.82 -6.68 32.15
N HIS A 282 -14.85 -6.23 31.38
CA HIS A 282 -15.04 -5.19 30.36
C HIS A 282 -15.44 -5.77 28.99
N ASN A 283 -15.46 -7.10 28.86
CA ASN A 283 -15.78 -7.80 27.63
C ASN A 283 -17.22 -7.53 27.17
N GLY A 284 -17.40 -7.25 25.88
CA GLY A 284 -18.70 -6.93 25.28
C GLY A 284 -19.17 -5.49 25.47
N TYR A 285 -18.42 -4.64 26.19
CA TYR A 285 -18.81 -3.25 26.43
C TYR A 285 -18.22 -2.26 25.44
N THR A 286 -18.91 -1.14 25.28
CA THR A 286 -18.52 -0.05 24.38
C THR A 286 -17.44 0.83 25.01
N PHE A 287 -16.56 1.38 24.19
CA PHE A 287 -15.59 2.36 24.63
C PHE A 287 -16.28 3.66 25.05
N GLN A 288 -15.77 4.34 26.09
CA GLN A 288 -16.34 5.59 26.61
C GLN A 288 -15.24 6.61 26.84
N THR A 289 -15.52 7.89 26.57
CA THR A 289 -14.63 9.03 26.82
C THR A 289 -15.34 10.10 27.65
N LYS A 290 -14.61 11.12 28.10
CA LYS A 290 -15.16 12.17 28.98
C LYS A 290 -16.31 12.98 28.36
N ASP A 291 -16.34 13.06 27.03
CA ASP A 291 -17.26 13.85 26.21
C ASP A 291 -18.36 12.99 25.55
N LEU A 292 -18.19 11.68 25.52
CA LEU A 292 -19.15 10.74 24.93
C LEU A 292 -19.49 9.61 25.91
N ASN A 293 -20.77 9.55 26.29
CA ASN A 293 -21.42 8.51 27.10
C ASN A 293 -21.29 8.61 28.65
N THR A 294 -22.41 8.33 29.33
CA THR A 294 -22.77 8.02 30.75
C THR A 294 -21.92 8.42 31.98
N GLY A 295 -20.85 9.22 31.86
CA GLY A 295 -20.16 9.84 33.00
C GLY A 295 -19.12 8.96 33.72
N TYR A 296 -19.01 7.66 33.40
CA TYR A 296 -17.99 6.80 34.02
C TYR A 296 -16.58 7.18 33.57
N ALA A 297 -16.35 7.45 32.29
CA ALA A 297 -15.03 7.93 31.85
C ALA A 297 -14.59 9.20 32.58
N SER A 298 -15.53 10.11 32.88
CA SER A 298 -15.27 11.30 33.70
C SER A 298 -15.02 10.97 35.18
N THR A 299 -15.74 9.99 35.72
CA THR A 299 -15.59 9.55 37.12
C THR A 299 -14.30 8.75 37.35
N CYS A 300 -13.91 7.92 36.39
CA CYS A 300 -12.69 7.10 36.37
C CYS A 300 -11.47 7.88 35.86
N GLN A 301 -11.65 9.12 35.38
CA GLN A 301 -10.62 9.98 34.79
C GLN A 301 -9.75 9.28 33.74
N GLY A 302 -10.37 8.52 32.85
CA GLY A 302 -9.70 7.80 31.77
C GLY A 302 -10.71 7.07 30.89
N ALA A 303 -10.44 7.02 29.59
CA ALA A 303 -11.32 6.34 28.65
C ALA A 303 -11.09 4.83 28.65
N TRP A 304 -12.16 4.05 28.66
CA TRP A 304 -12.09 2.59 28.70
C TRP A 304 -13.43 1.97 28.29
N TRP A 305 -13.48 0.64 28.25
CA TRP A 305 -14.70 -0.14 28.03
C TRP A 305 -15.47 -0.31 29.34
N TYR A 306 -16.26 0.71 29.72
CA TYR A 306 -17.06 0.67 30.95
C TYR A 306 -18.49 0.21 30.68
N GLN A 307 -19.12 -0.36 31.72
CA GLN A 307 -20.56 -0.65 31.74
C GLN A 307 -21.27 0.22 32.79
N ASP A 308 -21.00 -0.05 34.06
CA ASP A 308 -21.73 0.51 35.20
C ASP A 308 -20.80 1.06 36.31
N SER A 309 -19.48 0.93 36.14
CA SER A 309 -18.46 1.46 37.05
C SER A 309 -17.07 1.43 36.40
N CYS A 310 -16.05 1.94 37.09
CA CYS A 310 -14.65 1.74 36.68
C CYS A 310 -14.24 0.26 36.78
N ALA A 311 -14.98 -0.52 37.57
CA ALA A 311 -14.79 -1.95 37.80
C ALA A 311 -13.33 -2.32 38.08
N TYR A 312 -12.77 -3.31 37.36
CA TYR A 312 -11.53 -3.97 37.75
C TYR A 312 -10.29 -3.49 36.98
N SER A 313 -10.44 -2.73 35.90
CA SER A 313 -9.29 -2.21 35.13
C SER A 313 -9.54 -0.83 34.55
N ASN A 314 -8.47 -0.03 34.53
CA ASN A 314 -8.41 1.23 33.79
C ASN A 314 -6.94 1.53 33.49
N LEU A 315 -6.41 1.06 32.36
CA LEU A 315 -5.01 1.31 31.99
C LEU A 315 -4.77 2.72 31.42
N ASN A 316 -5.85 3.43 31.08
CA ASN A 316 -5.83 4.79 30.58
C ASN A 316 -6.06 5.84 31.70
N GLY A 317 -6.16 5.39 32.94
CA GLY A 317 -6.26 6.27 34.11
C GLY A 317 -4.99 7.08 34.37
N LYS A 318 -5.03 7.88 35.43
CA LYS A 318 -3.92 8.73 35.85
C LYS A 318 -2.72 7.90 36.30
N ARG A 319 -1.54 8.18 35.75
CA ARG A 319 -0.30 7.53 36.20
C ARG A 319 0.15 8.15 37.52
N THR A 320 -0.05 7.44 38.62
CA THR A 320 0.29 7.87 39.98
C THR A 320 0.49 6.64 40.88
N SER A 321 1.27 6.79 41.95
CA SER A 321 1.43 5.77 43.00
C SER A 321 0.26 5.70 43.97
N ASN A 322 -0.74 6.58 43.83
CA ASN A 322 -1.89 6.61 44.70
C ASN A 322 -2.75 5.35 44.49
N SER A 323 -2.80 4.52 45.53
CA SER A 323 -3.71 3.39 45.63
C SER A 323 -5.06 3.84 46.19
N TRP A 324 -6.15 3.32 45.65
CA TRP A 324 -7.49 3.59 46.17
C TRP A 324 -7.91 2.49 47.16
N SER A 325 -8.28 2.89 48.37
CA SER A 325 -8.64 1.98 49.47
C SER A 325 -10.15 1.89 49.71
N GLY A 326 -10.98 2.39 48.78
CA GLY A 326 -12.43 2.40 48.98
C GLY A 326 -13.00 0.99 48.94
N TYR A 327 -13.68 0.58 50.01
CA TYR A 327 -14.16 -0.80 50.15
C TYR A 327 -15.55 -1.05 49.53
N ARG A 328 -16.14 -0.11 48.77
CA ARG A 328 -17.54 -0.25 48.30
C ARG A 328 -17.78 0.39 46.94
N HIS A 329 -18.34 -0.40 46.02
CA HIS A 329 -18.93 -0.03 44.72
C HIS A 329 -20.04 1.08 44.78
N ARG A 330 -20.25 1.73 45.92
CA ARG A 330 -21.27 2.79 46.16
C ARG A 330 -20.69 4.12 46.68
N GLN A 331 -19.37 4.29 46.69
CA GLN A 331 -18.73 5.55 47.06
C GLN A 331 -18.71 6.54 45.88
N ARG A 332 -18.84 7.84 46.17
CA ARG A 332 -18.71 8.93 45.18
C ARG A 332 -17.31 9.05 44.57
N SER A 333 -16.30 8.46 45.20
CA SER A 333 -14.93 8.40 44.67
C SER A 333 -14.68 7.05 44.03
N GLN A 334 -14.13 7.06 42.82
CA GLN A 334 -13.76 5.87 42.06
C GLN A 334 -12.23 5.81 41.89
N PRO A 335 -11.64 4.64 41.60
CA PRO A 335 -10.23 4.55 41.26
C PRO A 335 -9.96 5.32 39.95
N THR A 336 -9.24 6.44 40.06
CA THR A 336 -8.82 7.26 38.91
C THR A 336 -7.42 6.94 38.41
N SER A 337 -6.66 6.17 39.19
CA SER A 337 -5.31 5.75 38.85
C SER A 337 -5.31 4.68 37.75
N MET A 338 -4.18 4.56 37.04
CA MET A 338 -3.89 3.42 36.19
C MET A 338 -3.92 2.15 37.03
N THR A 339 -4.87 1.24 36.79
CA THR A 339 -5.18 0.13 37.72
C THR A 339 -5.49 -1.20 37.02
N TRP A 340 -5.15 -2.29 37.72
CA TRP A 340 -5.51 -3.67 37.38
C TRP A 340 -5.76 -4.45 38.67
N TYR A 341 -7.04 -4.56 39.06
CA TYR A 341 -7.45 -4.99 40.40
C TYR A 341 -6.98 -6.40 40.75
N HIS A 342 -7.21 -7.38 39.86
CA HIS A 342 -7.00 -8.79 40.18
C HIS A 342 -5.54 -9.18 40.43
N TRP A 343 -4.56 -8.34 40.07
CA TRP A 343 -3.14 -8.67 40.24
C TRP A 343 -2.75 -8.71 41.72
N LYS A 344 -3.21 -7.72 42.51
CA LYS A 344 -2.96 -7.66 43.95
C LYS A 344 -4.24 -7.67 44.78
N SER A 345 -5.37 -7.96 44.14
CA SER A 345 -6.71 -7.85 44.72
C SER A 345 -6.95 -6.47 45.37
N GLN A 346 -6.39 -5.42 44.76
CA GLN A 346 -6.36 -4.05 45.27
C GLN A 346 -6.26 -3.06 44.10
N TYR A 347 -6.83 -1.87 44.28
CA TYR A 347 -6.73 -0.76 43.32
C TYR A 347 -5.42 0.01 43.50
N ILE A 348 -4.30 -0.69 43.30
CA ILE A 348 -2.98 -0.06 43.33
C ILE A 348 -2.77 0.79 42.08
N GLY A 349 -2.12 1.94 42.25
CA GLY A 349 -1.63 2.72 41.13
C GLY A 349 -0.47 2.01 40.45
N LEU A 350 -0.55 1.80 39.15
CA LEU A 350 0.52 1.20 38.33
C LEU A 350 1.54 2.25 37.90
N ARG A 351 2.79 1.83 37.73
CA ARG A 351 3.87 2.66 37.22
C ARG A 351 3.96 2.58 35.70
N GLU A 352 3.86 1.37 35.16
CA GLU A 352 3.94 1.11 33.71
C GLU A 352 2.82 0.18 33.26
N SER A 353 2.35 0.38 32.03
CA SER A 353 1.56 -0.62 31.33
C SER A 353 1.87 -0.62 29.84
N MET A 354 1.77 -1.78 29.21
CA MET A 354 1.90 -1.95 27.77
C MET A 354 0.86 -2.94 27.30
N MET A 355 0.05 -2.55 26.30
CA MET A 355 -0.85 -3.46 25.61
C MET A 355 -0.32 -3.67 24.20
N MET A 356 -0.21 -4.93 23.80
CA MET A 356 0.32 -5.29 22.50
C MET A 356 -0.45 -6.47 21.92
N ILE A 357 -0.64 -6.45 20.60
CA ILE A 357 -1.41 -7.47 19.87
C ILE A 357 -0.56 -8.09 18.79
N LYS A 358 -0.84 -9.34 18.45
CA LYS A 358 -0.31 -10.01 17.26
C LYS A 358 -1.32 -11.00 16.73
N ARG A 359 -1.27 -11.27 15.44
CA ARG A 359 -2.06 -12.33 14.81
C ARG A 359 -1.67 -13.72 15.33
N LYS A 360 -2.69 -14.57 15.46
CA LYS A 360 -2.54 -15.97 15.82
C LYS A 360 -2.55 -16.84 14.57
N TYR A 361 -1.41 -17.41 14.20
CA TYR A 361 -1.38 -18.48 13.21
C TYR A 361 -1.91 -19.76 13.85
N GLN A 362 -2.98 -20.33 13.29
CA GLN A 362 -3.36 -21.69 13.63
C GLN A 362 -2.24 -22.61 13.13
N LYS A 363 -1.51 -23.25 14.05
CA LYS A 363 -0.69 -24.40 13.70
C LYS A 363 -1.65 -25.46 13.15
N GLN A 364 -1.50 -25.78 11.86
CA GLN A 364 -2.14 -26.94 11.24
C GLN A 364 -1.66 -28.23 11.91
#